data_AF-A0A7S0IKV4-F1
#
_entry.id   AF-A0A7S0IKV4-F1
#
_cell.length_a   1.000
_cell.length_b   1.000
_cell.length_c   1.000
_cell.angle_alpha   90.00
_cell.angle_beta   90.00
_cell.angle_gamma   90.00
#
_symmetry.space_group_name_H-M   'P 1'
#
loop_
_entity.id
_entity.type
_entity.pdbx_description
1 polymer ?
#
loop_
_entity_poly.entity_id
_entity_poly.type
_entity_poly.pdbx_seq_one_letter_code
_entity_poly.pdbx_strand_id
1 'polypeptide(L)'
;GRARADPYCSWCACPRRTIFALNGNEMGWTQRQRQAALLLEKYGISSLQPQRSHYVANKSLALITYAGNDLPQQCELFFGFYKQYHGMSADDIYVLRAHPSVDECLLHHRPNVTSIAEPNSSLRHDDKFRVLWLQQTQHILLNRYKYVLIADLDEFFLPDPRKYANLLAYITAISPREFIAPVGYELIPNKSKLDWSQPILKQRGKWATVCGLSKPVLTAVPLHYTFGTHSVWHGDHGKTRYTYCGNGGTDGRIDQMLYNIHLKCIDIDAWTDAQLDTDRQLEHDQRPSMSAYMQARCYQRVRFLDIPLHLHVF
;
A
#
# COMPACT_ATOMS: atom_id res chain seq x y z
N GLY A 1 3.23 -15.98 -54.30
CA GLY A 1 3.75 -15.40 -53.06
C GLY A 1 2.88 -15.85 -51.91
N ARG A 2 3.48 -16.42 -50.86
CA ARG A 2 2.77 -16.86 -49.65
C ARG A 2 2.55 -15.67 -48.72
N ALA A 3 1.32 -15.41 -48.31
CA ALA A 3 1.02 -14.70 -47.08
C ALA A 3 0.29 -15.67 -46.16
N ARG A 4 0.87 -15.90 -44.97
CA ARG A 4 0.30 -16.77 -43.93
C ARG A 4 -0.79 -15.98 -43.20
N ALA A 5 -1.97 -16.58 -43.11
CA ALA A 5 -2.98 -16.23 -42.14
C ALA A 5 -2.57 -16.79 -40.77
N ASP A 6 -2.75 -15.98 -39.72
CA ASP A 6 -2.54 -16.35 -38.33
C ASP A 6 -3.88 -16.89 -37.76
N PRO A 7 -3.98 -18.17 -37.38
CA PRO A 7 -5.17 -18.75 -36.77
C PRO A 7 -5.00 -18.76 -35.25
N TYR A 8 -5.99 -18.26 -34.52
CA TYR A 8 -6.44 -18.66 -33.16
C TYR A 8 -7.10 -17.45 -32.47
N CYS A 9 -8.19 -16.98 -33.09
CA CYS A 9 -9.21 -16.17 -32.42
C CYS A 9 -10.53 -16.92 -32.60
N SER A 10 -10.83 -17.81 -31.66
CA SER A 10 -12.14 -18.44 -31.53
C SER A 10 -12.23 -18.97 -30.12
N TRP A 11 -13.09 -18.41 -29.27
CA TRP A 11 -13.92 -19.15 -28.30
C TRP A 11 -14.98 -18.20 -27.70
N CYS A 12 -16.23 -18.62 -27.84
CA CYS A 12 -17.45 -18.21 -27.14
C CYS A 12 -18.23 -16.97 -27.62
N ALA A 13 -19.21 -17.26 -28.48
CA ALA A 13 -20.45 -16.50 -28.63
C ALA A 13 -21.49 -16.88 -27.56
N CYS A 14 -22.46 -15.96 -27.37
CA CYS A 14 -23.83 -16.09 -26.81
C CYS A 14 -24.06 -15.65 -25.33
N PRO A 15 -25.25 -15.14 -24.94
CA PRO A 15 -26.31 -14.40 -25.65
C PRO A 15 -26.56 -12.98 -25.08
N ARG A 16 -27.34 -12.19 -25.84
CA ARG A 16 -27.94 -10.92 -25.39
C ARG A 16 -28.74 -11.12 -24.10
N ARG A 17 -28.41 -10.37 -23.04
CA ARG A 17 -29.37 -9.95 -22.01
C ARG A 17 -29.29 -8.45 -21.84
N THR A 18 -30.43 -7.82 -22.14
CA THR A 18 -30.74 -6.41 -21.92
C THR A 18 -30.46 -6.06 -20.46
N ILE A 19 -29.54 -5.13 -20.22
CA ILE A 19 -29.41 -4.46 -18.92
C ILE A 19 -29.84 -3.02 -19.15
N PHE A 20 -30.80 -2.59 -18.34
CA PHE A 20 -31.39 -1.25 -18.32
C PHE A 20 -30.31 -0.17 -18.32
N ALA A 21 -30.49 0.82 -19.19
CA ALA A 21 -29.71 2.05 -19.16
C ALA A 21 -29.95 2.78 -17.84
N LEU A 22 -28.91 2.90 -17.01
CA LEU A 22 -28.84 3.97 -16.03
C LEU A 22 -28.58 5.27 -16.81
N ASN A 23 -29.67 5.90 -17.25
CA ASN A 23 -29.66 7.30 -17.63
C ASN A 23 -29.31 8.12 -16.39
N GLY A 24 -28.06 8.56 -16.32
CA GLY A 24 -27.53 9.40 -15.25
C GLY A 24 -26.41 10.26 -15.81
N ASN A 25 -26.81 11.26 -16.61
CA ASN A 25 -25.96 12.35 -17.07
C ASN A 25 -25.71 13.38 -15.94
N GLU A 26 -25.35 12.92 -14.74
CA GLU A 26 -24.93 13.80 -13.64
C GLU A 26 -23.91 13.05 -12.78
N MET A 27 -22.64 13.13 -13.17
CA MET A 27 -21.43 13.03 -12.33
C MET A 27 -20.25 12.65 -13.22
N GLY A 28 -19.17 13.43 -13.17
CA GLY A 28 -17.96 13.35 -14.01
C GLY A 28 -17.08 12.11 -13.81
N TRP A 29 -17.67 10.92 -13.72
CA TRP A 29 -16.93 9.66 -13.67
C TRP A 29 -16.53 9.23 -15.08
N THR A 30 -15.23 8.97 -15.27
CA THR A 30 -14.71 8.30 -16.47
C THR A 30 -15.27 6.88 -16.57
N GLN A 31 -15.32 6.32 -17.79
CA GLN A 31 -15.80 4.96 -18.05
C GLN A 31 -15.05 3.90 -17.20
N ARG A 32 -13.75 4.09 -16.97
CA ARG A 32 -12.94 3.21 -16.11
C ARG A 32 -13.35 3.30 -14.64
N GLN A 33 -13.64 4.50 -14.13
CA GLN A 33 -14.11 4.67 -12.75
C GLN A 33 -15.49 4.03 -12.55
N ARG A 34 -16.37 4.08 -13.55
CA ARG A 34 -17.69 3.40 -13.52
C ARG A 34 -17.54 1.87 -13.53
N GLN A 35 -16.68 1.32 -14.39
CA GLN A 35 -16.39 -0.12 -14.41
C GLN A 35 -15.77 -0.60 -13.10
N ALA A 36 -14.87 0.19 -12.51
CA ALA A 36 -14.26 -0.11 -11.24
C ALA A 36 -15.27 -0.01 -10.08
N ALA A 37 -16.20 0.96 -10.10
CA ALA A 37 -17.28 1.05 -9.13
C ALA A 37 -18.22 -0.16 -9.22
N LEU A 38 -18.58 -0.59 -10.43
CA LEU A 38 -19.34 -1.82 -10.66
C LEU A 38 -18.59 -3.08 -10.21
N LEU A 39 -17.26 -3.11 -10.33
CA LEU A 39 -16.43 -4.17 -9.77
C LEU A 39 -16.50 -4.16 -8.23
N LEU A 40 -16.29 -3.01 -7.58
CA LEU A 40 -16.41 -2.90 -6.12
C LEU A 40 -17.81 -3.31 -5.61
N GLU A 41 -18.88 -2.86 -6.27
CA GLU A 41 -20.26 -3.23 -5.97
C GLU A 41 -20.50 -4.74 -6.18
N LYS A 42 -19.99 -5.30 -7.29
CA LYS A 42 -20.01 -6.76 -7.54
C LYS A 42 -19.32 -7.55 -6.41
N TYR A 43 -18.35 -6.94 -5.74
CA TYR A 43 -17.59 -7.56 -4.64
C TYR A 43 -18.06 -7.15 -3.24
N GLY A 44 -19.27 -6.58 -3.12
CA GLY A 44 -19.90 -6.29 -1.84
C GLY A 44 -19.29 -5.10 -1.07
N ILE A 45 -18.41 -4.32 -1.71
CA ILE A 45 -17.97 -3.05 -1.16
C ILE A 45 -19.01 -2.01 -1.52
N SER A 46 -19.81 -1.59 -0.53
CA SER A 46 -20.63 -0.39 -0.64
C SER A 46 -19.70 0.78 -0.96
N SER A 47 -19.88 1.40 -2.13
CA SER A 47 -19.01 2.48 -2.56
C SER A 47 -18.90 3.56 -1.47
N LEU A 48 -17.70 4.09 -1.26
CA LEU A 48 -17.52 5.36 -0.58
C LEU A 48 -18.31 6.39 -1.38
N GLN A 49 -19.57 6.62 -1.01
CA GLN A 49 -20.35 7.64 -1.69
C GLN A 49 -19.63 8.96 -1.46
N PRO A 50 -19.38 9.75 -2.53
CA PRO A 50 -18.87 11.09 -2.37
C PRO A 50 -19.93 11.88 -1.60
N GLN A 51 -19.73 12.01 -0.29
CA GLN A 51 -20.47 12.94 0.54
C GLN A 51 -20.29 14.32 -0.11
N ARG A 52 -21.40 14.90 -0.59
CA ARG A 52 -21.41 16.28 -1.11
C ARG A 52 -20.82 17.17 -0.02
N SER A 53 -19.59 17.65 -0.22
CA SER A 53 -19.03 18.70 0.61
C SER A 53 -18.68 19.89 -0.27
N HIS A 54 -19.35 21.00 0.04
CA HIS A 54 -18.83 22.36 -0.15
C HIS A 54 -17.30 22.38 0.03
N TYR A 55 -16.60 23.19 -0.78
CA TYR A 55 -15.14 23.37 -0.73
C TYR A 55 -14.68 23.68 0.71
N VAL A 56 -14.40 22.65 1.51
CA VAL A 56 -13.70 22.74 2.79
C VAL A 56 -12.22 22.75 2.47
N ALA A 57 -11.45 23.56 3.19
CA ALA A 57 -9.99 23.62 3.06
C ALA A 57 -9.40 22.21 2.93
N ASN A 58 -8.63 21.97 1.86
CA ASN A 58 -8.00 20.67 1.61
C ASN A 58 -7.13 20.30 2.81
N LYS A 59 -7.51 19.24 3.53
CA LYS A 59 -6.69 18.67 4.61
C LYS A 59 -5.32 18.27 4.05
N SER A 60 -4.27 18.30 4.87
CA SER A 60 -2.90 18.11 4.36
C SER A 60 -2.63 16.69 3.87
N LEU A 61 -3.12 15.67 4.58
CA LEU A 61 -2.74 14.27 4.35
C LEU A 61 -3.84 13.30 4.74
N ALA A 62 -4.10 12.29 3.91
CA ALA A 62 -4.77 11.05 4.28
C ALA A 62 -3.81 9.86 4.16
N LEU A 63 -4.09 8.78 4.90
CA LEU A 63 -3.34 7.52 4.86
C LEU A 63 -4.27 6.40 4.42
N ILE A 64 -3.85 5.60 3.44
CA ILE A 64 -4.51 4.37 3.01
C ILE A 64 -3.61 3.20 3.37
N THR A 65 -4.18 2.18 4.01
CA THR A 65 -3.49 0.93 4.30
C THR A 65 -4.39 -0.29 4.06
N TYR A 66 -3.76 -1.45 4.01
CA TYR A 66 -4.40 -2.75 3.91
C TYR A 66 -4.03 -3.58 5.13
N ALA A 67 -5.04 -4.18 5.75
CA ALA A 67 -4.89 -5.11 6.86
C ALA A 67 -5.27 -6.52 6.40
N GLY A 68 -4.25 -7.32 6.11
CA GLY A 68 -4.36 -8.74 5.82
C GLY A 68 -4.22 -9.57 7.08
N ASN A 69 -3.59 -10.73 6.97
CA ASN A 69 -3.34 -11.64 8.09
C ASN A 69 -2.15 -11.17 8.96
N ASP A 70 -2.11 -9.88 9.30
CA ASP A 70 -0.99 -9.24 9.99
C ASP A 70 -1.02 -9.49 11.51
N LEU A 71 0.11 -9.25 12.17
CA LEU A 71 0.25 -9.36 13.62
C LEU A 71 -0.50 -8.22 14.34
N PRO A 72 -1.25 -8.49 15.42
CA PRO A 72 -1.88 -7.45 16.24
C PRO A 72 -0.88 -6.40 16.74
N GLN A 73 0.31 -6.82 17.16
CA GLN A 73 1.36 -5.93 17.67
C GLN A 73 1.89 -4.99 16.58
N GLN A 74 2.00 -5.49 15.35
CA GLN A 74 2.39 -4.68 14.19
C GLN A 74 1.33 -3.61 13.90
N CYS A 75 0.04 -3.95 14.02
CA CYS A 75 -1.05 -3.00 13.89
C CYS A 75 -1.00 -1.90 14.96
N GLU A 76 -0.78 -2.27 16.23
CA GLU A 76 -0.65 -1.30 17.33
C GLU A 76 0.54 -0.35 17.12
N LEU A 77 1.68 -0.88 16.67
CA LEU A 77 2.86 -0.08 16.32
C LEU A 77 2.55 0.89 15.17
N PHE A 78 1.90 0.42 14.10
CA PHE A 78 1.52 1.23 12.95
C PHE A 78 0.67 2.43 13.37
N PHE A 79 -0.41 2.19 14.12
CA PHE A 79 -1.28 3.28 14.57
C PHE A 79 -0.59 4.19 15.60
N GLY A 80 0.24 3.64 16.49
CA GLY A 80 1.08 4.43 17.39
C GLY A 80 1.95 5.42 16.61
N PHE A 81 2.64 4.95 15.57
CA PHE A 81 3.48 5.78 14.73
C PHE A 81 2.69 6.88 14.01
N TYR A 82 1.63 6.55 13.26
CA TYR A 82 0.93 7.57 12.48
C TYR A 82 0.07 8.51 13.36
N LYS A 83 -0.58 8.01 14.42
CA LYS A 83 -1.44 8.85 15.28
C LYS A 83 -0.64 9.62 16.32
N GLN A 84 0.29 8.97 17.03
CA GLN A 84 1.01 9.62 18.14
C GLN A 84 2.21 10.40 17.64
N TYR A 85 3.05 9.81 16.79
CA TYR A 85 4.26 10.50 16.31
C TYR A 85 3.96 11.51 15.19
N HIS A 86 3.10 11.15 14.23
CA HIS A 86 2.71 12.07 13.15
C HIS A 86 1.48 12.93 13.43
N GLY A 87 0.77 12.69 14.53
CA GLY A 87 -0.39 13.49 14.92
C GLY A 87 -1.59 13.33 13.98
N MET A 88 -1.69 12.22 13.23
CA MET A 88 -2.82 11.99 12.33
C MET A 88 -4.09 11.66 13.13
N SER A 89 -5.24 12.20 12.68
CA SER A 89 -6.53 11.77 13.20
C SER A 89 -6.89 10.38 12.66
N ALA A 90 -7.67 9.62 13.43
CA ALA A 90 -8.25 8.37 12.94
C ALA A 90 -9.14 8.59 11.69
N ASP A 91 -9.78 9.75 11.60
CA ASP A 91 -10.61 10.15 10.45
C ASP A 91 -9.82 10.33 9.14
N ASP A 92 -8.49 10.48 9.25
CA ASP A 92 -7.59 10.65 8.11
C ASP A 92 -6.94 9.32 7.69
N ILE A 93 -7.24 8.21 8.38
CA ILE A 93 -6.71 6.87 8.11
C ILE A 93 -7.81 5.95 7.57
N TYR A 94 -7.54 5.29 6.45
CA TYR A 94 -8.46 4.43 5.72
C TYR A 94 -7.86 3.03 5.58
N VAL A 95 -8.59 2.01 6.01
CA VAL A 95 -8.12 0.63 6.07
C VAL A 95 -9.01 -0.28 5.23
N LEU A 96 -8.41 -1.03 4.30
CA LEU A 96 -9.05 -2.21 3.72
C LEU A 96 -8.79 -3.41 4.62
N ARG A 97 -9.79 -3.84 5.38
CA ARG A 97 -9.73 -5.03 6.23
C ARG A 97 -10.05 -6.27 5.40
N ALA A 98 -9.05 -7.12 5.20
CA ALA A 98 -9.20 -8.42 4.56
C ALA A 98 -9.27 -9.58 5.56
N HIS A 99 -8.62 -9.49 6.73
CA HIS A 99 -8.58 -10.57 7.72
C HIS A 99 -8.93 -10.05 9.14
N PRO A 100 -9.55 -10.86 10.02
CA PRO A 100 -9.92 -10.44 11.37
C PRO A 100 -8.75 -10.42 12.38
N SER A 101 -7.53 -10.77 11.97
CA SER A 101 -6.39 -10.90 12.90
C SER A 101 -6.04 -9.60 13.62
N VAL A 102 -6.46 -8.45 13.09
CA VAL A 102 -6.21 -7.13 13.68
C VAL A 102 -7.50 -6.43 14.14
N ASP A 103 -8.62 -7.15 14.27
CA ASP A 103 -9.93 -6.56 14.61
C ASP A 103 -9.90 -5.77 15.92
N GLU A 104 -9.24 -6.30 16.96
CA GLU A 104 -9.12 -5.60 18.25
C GLU A 104 -8.35 -4.28 18.11
N CYS A 105 -7.25 -4.28 17.36
CA CYS A 105 -6.48 -3.07 17.07
C CYS A 105 -7.30 -2.05 16.27
N LEU A 106 -8.07 -2.48 15.26
CA LEU A 106 -8.94 -1.59 14.48
C LEU A 106 -10.08 -1.00 15.34
N LEU A 107 -10.67 -1.79 16.25
CA LEU A 107 -11.67 -1.32 17.21
C LEU A 107 -11.10 -0.31 18.21
N HIS A 108 -9.87 -0.52 18.64
CA HIS A 108 -9.15 0.39 19.53
C HIS A 108 -8.84 1.73 18.85
N HIS A 109 -8.30 1.71 17.63
CA HIS A 109 -7.86 2.93 16.94
C HIS A 109 -8.94 3.67 16.15
N ARG A 110 -10.05 2.98 15.83
CA ARG A 110 -11.24 3.48 15.13
C ARG A 110 -10.96 4.25 13.83
N PRO A 111 -10.15 3.72 12.89
CA PRO A 111 -9.98 4.34 11.56
C PRO A 111 -11.23 4.15 10.70
N ASN A 112 -11.24 4.71 9.50
CA ASN A 112 -12.25 4.42 8.49
C ASN A 112 -12.01 3.01 7.91
N VAL A 113 -12.84 2.04 8.25
CA VAL A 113 -12.67 0.64 7.82
C VAL A 113 -13.64 0.27 6.69
N THR A 114 -13.09 -0.23 5.58
CA THR A 114 -13.82 -0.96 4.55
C THR A 114 -13.48 -2.45 4.68
N SER A 115 -14.48 -3.31 4.87
CA SER A 115 -14.26 -4.76 5.02
C SER A 115 -14.54 -5.51 3.73
N ILE A 116 -13.75 -6.55 3.46
CA ILE A 116 -14.13 -7.58 2.49
C ILE A 116 -15.21 -8.46 3.14
N ALA A 117 -16.39 -8.56 2.51
CA ALA A 117 -17.59 -9.11 3.11
C ALA A 117 -17.46 -10.59 3.54
N GLU A 118 -16.63 -11.38 2.86
CA GLU A 118 -16.55 -12.83 3.05
C GLU A 118 -15.17 -13.28 3.55
N PRO A 119 -15.09 -13.88 4.76
CA PRO A 119 -13.83 -14.35 5.34
C PRO A 119 -13.12 -15.45 4.55
N ASN A 120 -13.82 -16.17 3.68
CA ASN A 120 -13.21 -17.22 2.86
C ASN A 120 -13.15 -16.83 1.37
N SER A 121 -13.29 -15.55 1.06
CA SER A 121 -13.20 -15.10 -0.32
C SER A 121 -11.76 -15.16 -0.83
N SER A 122 -11.58 -15.70 -2.04
CA SER A 122 -10.33 -15.61 -2.80
C SER A 122 -9.85 -14.17 -3.01
N LEU A 123 -10.77 -13.19 -2.85
CA LEU A 123 -10.48 -11.75 -2.89
C LEU A 123 -9.49 -11.29 -1.83
N ARG A 124 -9.37 -12.00 -0.70
CA ARG A 124 -8.36 -11.71 0.34
C ARG A 124 -6.94 -11.70 -0.23
N HIS A 125 -6.69 -12.57 -1.20
CA HIS A 125 -5.40 -12.78 -1.85
C HIS A 125 -5.34 -12.18 -3.27
N ASP A 126 -6.42 -11.51 -3.71
CA ASP A 126 -6.46 -10.92 -5.05
C ASP A 126 -5.79 -9.53 -5.03
N ASP A 127 -4.50 -9.49 -5.39
CA ASP A 127 -3.77 -8.25 -5.49
C ASP A 127 -4.35 -7.28 -6.53
N LYS A 128 -5.07 -7.76 -7.56
CA LYS A 128 -5.74 -6.85 -8.50
C LYS A 128 -6.88 -6.12 -7.80
N PHE A 129 -7.63 -6.83 -6.96
CA PHE A 129 -8.69 -6.24 -6.17
C PHE A 129 -8.13 -5.22 -5.17
N ARG A 130 -7.07 -5.57 -4.42
CA ARG A 130 -6.41 -4.67 -3.47
C ARG A 130 -5.93 -3.38 -4.16
N VAL A 131 -5.22 -3.52 -5.27
CA VAL A 131 -4.72 -2.38 -6.05
C VAL A 131 -5.86 -1.54 -6.62
N LEU A 132 -6.95 -2.18 -7.07
CA LEU A 132 -8.13 -1.46 -7.57
C LEU A 132 -8.79 -0.61 -6.48
N TRP A 133 -9.08 -1.21 -5.33
CA TRP A 133 -9.66 -0.52 -4.18
C TRP A 133 -8.79 0.66 -3.72
N LEU A 134 -7.48 0.42 -3.62
CA LEU A 134 -6.51 1.43 -3.19
C LEU A 134 -6.49 2.63 -4.15
N GLN A 135 -6.43 2.38 -5.46
CA GLN A 135 -6.44 3.44 -6.47
C GLN A 135 -7.74 4.24 -6.41
N GLN A 136 -8.90 3.59 -6.32
CA GLN A 136 -10.18 4.29 -6.27
C GLN A 136 -10.32 5.12 -5.00
N THR A 137 -9.93 4.55 -3.86
CA THR A 137 -9.94 5.27 -2.58
C THR A 137 -9.03 6.49 -2.64
N GLN A 138 -7.81 6.33 -3.16
CA GLN A 138 -6.87 7.44 -3.38
C GLN A 138 -7.49 8.53 -4.26
N HIS A 139 -8.11 8.18 -5.39
CA HIS A 139 -8.73 9.16 -6.29
C HIS A 139 -9.87 9.94 -5.62
N ILE A 140 -10.66 9.27 -4.77
CA ILE A 140 -11.74 9.91 -4.01
C ILE A 140 -11.15 10.86 -2.96
N LEU A 141 -10.15 10.42 -2.20
CA LEU A 141 -9.53 11.20 -1.13
C LEU A 141 -8.80 12.44 -1.64
N LEU A 142 -8.22 12.40 -2.84
CA LEU A 142 -7.58 13.56 -3.46
C LEU A 142 -8.53 14.74 -3.74
N ASN A 143 -9.85 14.56 -3.65
CA ASN A 143 -10.82 15.67 -3.68
C ASN A 143 -10.90 16.45 -2.35
N ARG A 144 -10.30 15.92 -1.28
CA ARG A 144 -10.41 16.47 0.10
C ARG A 144 -9.04 16.66 0.77
N TYR A 145 -8.03 15.95 0.29
CA TYR A 145 -6.68 15.94 0.85
C TYR A 145 -5.66 16.41 -0.20
N LYS A 146 -4.68 17.21 0.23
CA LYS A 146 -3.56 17.66 -0.61
C LYS A 146 -2.67 16.48 -1.02
N TYR A 147 -2.41 15.57 -0.09
CA TYR A 147 -1.68 14.35 -0.35
C TYR A 147 -2.43 13.13 0.20
N VAL A 148 -2.23 11.98 -0.46
CA VAL A 148 -2.60 10.66 0.02
C VAL A 148 -1.32 9.84 0.14
N LEU A 149 -1.06 9.31 1.34
CA LEU A 149 0.00 8.34 1.61
C LEU A 149 -0.58 6.93 1.53
N ILE A 150 0.18 6.03 0.91
CA ILE A 150 -0.12 4.60 0.85
C ILE A 150 0.95 3.84 1.62
N ALA A 151 0.53 3.06 2.61
CA ALA A 151 1.42 2.28 3.46
C ALA A 151 0.87 0.87 3.69
N ASP A 152 1.70 -0.15 3.58
CA ASP A 152 1.40 -1.44 4.20
C ASP A 152 1.61 -1.34 5.73
N LEU A 153 1.01 -2.25 6.52
CA LEU A 153 1.09 -2.20 8.00
C LEU A 153 2.52 -2.34 8.55
N ASP A 154 3.42 -2.85 7.74
CA ASP A 154 4.85 -2.99 8.02
C ASP A 154 5.70 -1.84 7.46
N GLU A 155 5.09 -0.79 6.89
CA GLU A 155 5.78 0.36 6.30
C GLU A 155 5.60 1.66 7.08
N PHE A 156 6.72 2.27 7.43
CA PHE A 156 6.78 3.47 8.27
C PHE A 156 7.49 4.59 7.52
N PHE A 157 6.72 5.60 7.10
CA PHE A 157 7.26 6.73 6.35
C PHE A 157 7.70 7.86 7.28
N LEU A 158 9.01 8.04 7.37
CA LEU A 158 9.65 8.96 8.30
C LEU A 158 10.45 10.02 7.52
N PRO A 159 10.06 11.30 7.59
CA PRO A 159 10.91 12.38 7.12
C PRO A 159 12.22 12.46 7.91
N ASP A 160 13.28 13.03 7.33
CA ASP A 160 14.57 13.22 8.03
C ASP A 160 14.33 13.94 9.38
N PRO A 161 14.50 13.25 10.53
CA PRO A 161 14.13 13.78 11.83
C PRO A 161 15.00 14.95 12.26
N ARG A 162 16.15 15.17 11.59
CA ARG A 162 17.01 16.34 11.83
C ARG A 162 16.45 17.63 11.21
N LYS A 163 15.49 17.49 10.28
CA LYS A 163 14.92 18.61 9.51
C LYS A 163 13.44 18.81 9.76
N TYR A 164 12.70 17.73 9.99
CA TYR A 164 11.25 17.76 10.12
C TYR A 164 10.82 17.00 11.36
N ALA A 165 9.95 17.61 12.17
CA ALA A 165 9.42 16.96 13.37
C ALA A 165 8.49 15.77 13.03
N ASN A 166 7.75 15.85 11.93
CA ASN A 166 6.80 14.82 11.49
C ASN A 166 6.45 14.96 10.00
N LEU A 167 5.59 14.06 9.51
CA LEU A 167 5.15 14.01 8.11
C LEU A 167 4.38 15.26 7.67
N LEU A 168 3.58 15.86 8.56
CA LEU A 168 2.85 17.09 8.26
C LEU A 168 3.80 18.29 8.09
N ALA A 169 4.83 18.39 8.93
CA ALA A 169 5.87 19.42 8.81
C ALA A 169 6.64 19.28 7.49
N TYR A 170 6.98 18.04 7.11
CA TYR A 170 7.61 17.75 5.82
C TYR A 170 6.72 18.16 4.63
N ILE A 171 5.46 17.71 4.60
CA ILE A 171 4.52 18.01 3.50
C ILE A 171 4.22 19.52 3.35
N THR A 172 4.26 20.25 4.47
CA THR A 172 4.08 21.70 4.48
C THR A 172 5.29 22.42 3.89
N ALA A 173 6.49 21.91 4.16
CA ALA A 173 7.75 22.57 3.79
C ALA A 173 8.25 22.25 2.37
N ILE A 174 7.90 21.09 1.82
CA ILE A 174 8.36 20.70 0.48
C ILE A 174 7.62 21.46 -0.63
N SER A 175 8.34 21.71 -1.72
CA SER A 175 7.73 22.17 -2.97
C SER A 175 6.67 21.17 -3.44
N PRO A 176 5.53 21.63 -3.99
CA PRO A 176 4.51 20.75 -4.53
C PRO A 176 5.09 19.78 -5.56
N ARG A 177 4.79 18.49 -5.38
CA ARG A 177 5.16 17.41 -6.31
C ARG A 177 3.92 16.55 -6.54
N GLU A 178 3.75 16.07 -7.76
CA GLU A 178 2.64 15.18 -8.10
C GLU A 178 2.67 13.88 -7.30
N PHE A 179 3.87 13.34 -7.09
CA PHE A 179 4.10 12.21 -6.21
C PHE A 179 5.56 12.11 -5.78
N ILE A 180 5.79 11.42 -4.68
CA ILE A 180 7.08 11.28 -4.02
C ILE A 180 7.33 9.80 -3.71
N ALA A 181 8.52 9.33 -4.07
CA ALA A 181 9.06 8.08 -3.60
C ALA A 181 10.06 8.35 -2.46
N PRO A 182 10.01 7.61 -1.34
CA PRO A 182 11.00 7.72 -0.28
C PRO A 182 12.26 6.91 -0.62
N VAL A 183 13.29 7.06 0.19
CA VAL A 183 14.40 6.09 0.24
C VAL A 183 13.96 4.89 1.08
N GLY A 184 13.90 3.72 0.45
CA GLY A 184 13.45 2.48 1.06
C GLY A 184 14.54 1.73 1.84
N TYR A 185 14.25 1.42 3.10
CA TYR A 185 15.09 0.64 4.01
C TYR A 185 14.33 -0.56 4.56
N GLU A 186 14.96 -1.73 4.50
CA GLU A 186 14.50 -2.93 5.19
C GLU A 186 15.23 -3.04 6.53
N LEU A 187 14.50 -3.27 7.61
CA LEU A 187 15.11 -3.60 8.88
C LEU A 187 15.56 -5.07 8.87
N ILE A 188 16.85 -5.30 9.12
CA ILE A 188 17.44 -6.63 9.04
C ILE A 188 17.03 -7.41 10.29
N PRO A 189 16.45 -8.62 10.13
CA PRO A 189 16.04 -9.44 11.26
C PRO A 189 17.23 -9.92 12.07
N ASN A 190 16.97 -10.20 13.34
CA ASN A 190 17.88 -10.92 14.23
C ASN A 190 17.21 -12.24 14.64
N LYS A 191 18.00 -13.27 14.96
CA LYS A 191 17.52 -14.57 15.44
C LYS A 191 16.86 -14.50 16.82
N SER A 192 17.08 -13.44 17.58
CA SER A 192 16.40 -13.23 18.87
C SER A 192 14.96 -12.80 18.65
N LYS A 193 14.00 -13.42 19.35
CA LYS A 193 12.61 -12.96 19.40
C LYS A 193 12.52 -11.48 19.74
N LEU A 194 11.52 -10.80 19.17
CA LEU A 194 11.28 -9.39 19.47
C LEU A 194 10.47 -9.25 20.76
N ASP A 195 10.90 -8.36 21.65
CA ASP A 195 10.09 -7.90 22.77
C ASP A 195 9.31 -6.65 22.33
N TRP A 196 8.03 -6.81 22.03
CA TRP A 196 7.15 -5.73 21.57
C TRP A 196 6.89 -4.65 22.64
N SER A 197 7.29 -4.86 23.89
CA SER A 197 7.23 -3.85 24.95
C SER A 197 8.42 -2.90 24.95
N GLN A 198 9.48 -3.24 24.21
CA GLN A 198 10.72 -2.47 24.14
C GLN A 198 10.88 -1.80 22.78
N PRO A 199 11.64 -0.69 22.71
CA PRO A 199 11.83 0.00 21.44
C PRO A 199 12.48 -0.91 20.38
N ILE A 200 11.87 -1.02 19.20
CA ILE A 200 12.26 -1.96 18.14
C ILE A 200 13.66 -1.65 17.62
N LEU A 201 13.99 -0.37 17.40
CA LEU A 201 15.30 0.00 16.85
C LEU A 201 16.44 -0.18 17.86
N LYS A 202 16.14 -0.32 19.15
CA LYS A 202 17.13 -0.76 20.15
C LYS A 202 17.44 -2.25 20.06
N GLN A 203 16.48 -3.05 19.59
CA GLN A 203 16.62 -4.51 19.43
C GLN A 203 17.08 -4.91 18.03
N ARG A 204 16.86 -4.03 17.04
CA ARG A 204 17.14 -4.22 15.61
C ARG A 204 17.79 -2.95 15.08
N GLY A 205 19.12 -2.85 15.22
CA GLY A 205 19.88 -1.65 14.82
C GLY A 205 20.46 -1.69 13.41
N LYS A 206 20.19 -2.76 12.62
CA LYS A 206 20.75 -2.93 11.28
C LYS A 206 19.64 -2.82 10.23
N TRP A 207 19.90 -2.05 9.19
CA TRP A 207 19.04 -1.93 8.02
C TRP A 207 19.87 -1.96 6.74
N ALA A 208 19.19 -2.15 5.62
CA ALA A 208 19.78 -1.99 4.31
C ALA A 208 18.82 -1.32 3.35
N THR A 209 19.36 -0.54 2.42
CA THR A 209 18.57 0.04 1.35
C THR A 209 18.07 -1.06 0.42
N VAL A 210 16.77 -1.06 0.16
CA VAL A 210 16.14 -1.98 -0.80
C VAL A 210 15.37 -1.14 -1.80
N CYS A 211 15.80 -1.15 -3.07
CA CYS A 211 15.17 -0.31 -4.09
C CYS A 211 13.66 -0.52 -4.19
N GLY A 212 13.18 -1.74 -3.87
CA GLY A 212 11.77 -2.09 -3.98
C GLY A 212 10.90 -1.28 -3.03
N LEU A 213 11.48 -0.84 -1.92
CA LEU A 213 10.81 -0.05 -0.90
C LEU A 213 10.81 1.45 -1.22
N SER A 214 11.56 1.88 -2.24
CA SER A 214 11.54 3.24 -2.77
C SER A 214 10.38 3.43 -3.75
N LYS A 215 9.15 3.19 -3.29
CA LYS A 215 7.93 3.18 -4.11
C LYS A 215 7.15 4.51 -4.05
N PRO A 216 6.44 4.92 -5.11
CA PRO A 216 5.77 6.22 -5.20
C PRO A 216 4.50 6.26 -4.33
N VAL A 217 4.63 6.51 -3.04
CA VAL A 217 3.55 6.29 -2.06
C VAL A 217 2.84 7.55 -1.59
N LEU A 218 3.46 8.72 -1.71
CA LEU A 218 2.87 9.99 -1.30
C LEU A 218 2.46 10.76 -2.54
N THR A 219 1.15 10.89 -2.80
CA THR A 219 0.63 11.41 -4.07
C THR A 219 -0.30 12.60 -3.88
N ALA A 220 -0.20 13.59 -4.77
CA ALA A 220 -1.10 14.73 -4.87
C ALA A 220 -1.98 14.67 -6.15
N VAL A 221 -1.79 13.65 -6.99
CA VAL A 221 -2.57 13.43 -8.21
C VAL A 221 -3.03 11.98 -8.31
N PRO A 222 -4.14 11.71 -9.03
CA PRO A 222 -4.62 10.34 -9.25
C PRO A 222 -3.58 9.48 -9.95
N LEU A 223 -3.03 8.47 -9.26
CA LEU A 223 -2.11 7.50 -9.85
C LEU A 223 -2.76 6.15 -10.13
N HIS A 224 -2.21 5.44 -11.11
CA HIS A 224 -2.52 4.06 -11.42
C HIS A 224 -1.38 3.13 -11.01
N TYR A 225 -1.56 2.40 -9.91
CA TYR A 225 -0.56 1.51 -9.33
C TYR A 225 -0.51 0.16 -10.04
N THR A 226 0.67 -0.44 -10.03
CA THR A 226 0.86 -1.87 -10.31
C THR A 226 0.91 -2.69 -9.02
N PHE A 227 1.14 -4.00 -9.16
CA PHE A 227 1.35 -4.94 -8.07
C PHE A 227 2.24 -4.38 -6.95
N GLY A 228 1.79 -4.54 -5.70
CA GLY A 228 2.52 -4.13 -4.49
C GLY A 228 2.86 -2.64 -4.41
N THR A 229 2.16 -1.80 -5.19
CA THR A 229 2.39 -0.34 -5.30
C THR A 229 3.81 0.09 -5.70
N HIS A 230 4.64 -0.84 -6.19
CA HIS A 230 6.05 -0.62 -6.58
C HIS A 230 6.24 0.19 -7.87
N SER A 231 5.18 0.38 -8.65
CA SER A 231 5.24 1.18 -9.88
C SER A 231 3.93 1.89 -10.12
N VAL A 232 4.00 3.00 -10.85
CA VAL A 232 2.83 3.79 -11.26
C VAL A 232 2.86 4.05 -12.75
N TRP A 233 1.69 4.07 -13.36
CA TRP A 233 1.45 4.61 -14.68
C TRP A 233 0.97 6.05 -14.53
N HIS A 234 1.72 7.00 -15.12
CA HIS A 234 1.43 8.44 -15.03
C HIS A 234 1.62 9.14 -16.39
N GLY A 235 0.94 10.27 -16.60
CA GLY A 235 0.93 11.05 -17.85
C GLY A 235 -0.18 10.66 -18.83
N ASP A 236 -0.19 11.29 -20.02
CA ASP A 236 -1.25 11.12 -21.03
C ASP A 236 -1.51 9.65 -21.36
N HIS A 237 -2.74 9.22 -21.09
CA HIS A 237 -3.23 7.85 -21.24
C HIS A 237 -2.50 6.77 -20.41
N GLY A 238 -1.74 7.13 -19.38
CA GLY A 238 -1.03 6.19 -18.52
C GLY A 238 0.09 5.43 -19.23
N LYS A 239 0.77 6.06 -20.20
CA LYS A 239 1.82 5.40 -21.00
C LYS A 239 3.19 5.36 -20.34
N THR A 240 3.48 6.24 -19.37
CA THR A 240 4.79 6.26 -18.72
C THR A 240 4.74 5.46 -17.43
N ARG A 241 5.46 4.33 -17.42
CA ARG A 241 5.66 3.53 -16.22
C ARG A 241 6.86 4.05 -15.45
N TYR A 242 6.65 4.45 -14.21
CA TYR A 242 7.71 4.76 -13.27
C TYR A 242 7.94 3.55 -12.38
N THR A 243 9.13 2.94 -12.52
CA THR A 243 9.60 1.84 -11.67
C THR A 243 10.91 2.28 -11.05
N TYR A 244 10.98 2.26 -9.73
CA TYR A 244 12.12 2.81 -8.97
C TYR A 244 13.19 1.77 -8.63
N CYS A 245 12.96 0.50 -8.98
CA CYS A 245 13.97 -0.54 -9.09
C CYS A 245 14.35 -0.78 -10.55
N GLY A 246 15.54 -0.35 -10.94
CA GLY A 246 16.16 -0.68 -12.22
C GLY A 246 17.39 0.21 -12.44
N ASN A 247 18.31 -0.21 -13.30
CA ASN A 247 19.52 0.55 -13.68
C ASN A 247 19.23 1.91 -14.37
N GLY A 248 17.97 2.36 -14.41
CA GLY A 248 17.57 3.66 -14.93
C GLY A 248 17.50 4.67 -13.79
N GLY A 249 18.30 5.72 -13.90
CA GLY A 249 18.55 6.71 -12.86
C GLY A 249 17.32 7.26 -12.15
N THR A 250 17.54 7.62 -10.89
CA THR A 250 16.66 8.42 -10.05
C THR A 250 16.19 9.66 -10.82
N ASP A 251 14.95 9.65 -11.31
CA ASP A 251 14.34 10.75 -12.08
C ASP A 251 14.04 12.00 -11.24
N GLY A 252 14.76 12.21 -10.13
CA GLY A 252 14.55 13.29 -9.16
C GLY A 252 13.33 13.09 -8.25
N ARG A 253 12.57 12.00 -8.38
CA ARG A 253 11.35 11.77 -7.58
C ARG A 253 11.55 10.93 -6.33
N ILE A 254 12.72 10.30 -6.18
CA ILE A 254 13.16 9.80 -4.87
C ILE A 254 13.58 10.99 -4.02
N ASP A 255 12.82 11.27 -2.97
CA ASP A 255 13.16 12.30 -2.01
C ASP A 255 14.07 11.73 -0.92
N GLN A 256 15.31 12.23 -0.88
CA GLN A 256 16.33 11.83 0.10
C GLN A 256 16.01 12.28 1.54
N MET A 257 14.95 13.06 1.72
CA MET A 257 14.48 13.55 3.02
C MET A 257 13.25 12.79 3.53
N LEU A 258 12.79 11.75 2.82
CA LEU A 258 11.72 10.87 3.27
C LEU A 258 12.19 9.42 3.22
N TYR A 259 12.05 8.69 4.33
CA TYR A 259 12.47 7.31 4.47
C TYR A 259 11.25 6.39 4.55
N ASN A 260 11.32 5.22 3.93
CA ASN A 260 10.40 4.12 4.19
C ASN A 260 11.16 3.07 5.00
N ILE A 261 10.78 2.87 6.26
CA ILE A 261 11.32 1.81 7.11
C ILE A 261 10.33 0.65 7.05
N HIS A 262 10.76 -0.46 6.47
CA HIS A 262 9.95 -1.66 6.32
C HIS A 262 10.33 -2.72 7.37
N LEU A 263 9.31 -3.27 8.03
CA LEU A 263 9.43 -4.13 9.21
C LEU A 263 8.91 -5.56 8.98
N LYS A 264 8.84 -6.07 7.74
CA LYS A 264 8.24 -7.38 7.48
C LYS A 264 8.88 -8.54 8.24
N CYS A 265 10.21 -8.54 8.29
CA CYS A 265 10.98 -9.67 8.81
C CYS A 265 11.31 -9.58 10.31
N ILE A 266 10.88 -8.54 11.04
CA ILE A 266 11.50 -8.17 12.33
C ILE A 266 11.35 -9.21 13.44
N ASP A 267 10.33 -10.05 13.36
CA ASP A 267 10.02 -11.13 14.31
C ASP A 267 9.39 -12.32 13.59
N ILE A 268 10.14 -12.95 12.67
CA ILE A 268 9.61 -14.04 11.83
C ILE A 268 9.02 -15.21 12.64
N ASP A 269 9.51 -15.43 13.85
CA ASP A 269 9.03 -16.48 14.76
C ASP A 269 7.65 -16.17 15.36
N ALA A 270 7.21 -14.91 15.33
CA ALA A 270 5.87 -14.52 15.77
C ALA A 270 4.79 -14.77 14.70
N TRP A 271 5.19 -15.02 13.45
CA TRP A 271 4.27 -15.33 12.37
C TRP A 271 3.97 -16.83 12.37
N THR A 272 2.68 -17.19 12.32
CA THR A 272 2.29 -18.58 12.05
C THR A 272 2.60 -18.98 10.61
N ASP A 273 2.77 -20.27 10.32
CA ASP A 273 2.96 -20.75 8.93
C ASP A 273 1.81 -20.27 8.02
N ALA A 274 0.57 -20.25 8.53
CA ALA A 274 -0.58 -19.74 7.80
C ALA A 274 -0.50 -18.22 7.50
N GLN A 275 0.13 -17.43 8.37
CA GLN A 275 0.39 -16.00 8.13
C GLN A 275 1.55 -15.80 7.15
N LEU A 276 2.55 -16.69 7.15
CA LEU A 276 3.63 -16.65 6.17
C LEU A 276 3.17 -17.13 4.79
N ASP A 277 2.20 -18.04 4.71
CA ASP A 277 1.73 -18.65 3.46
C ASP A 277 0.61 -17.87 2.72
N THR A 278 0.20 -16.69 3.21
CA THR A 278 -0.90 -15.91 2.59
C THR A 278 -0.61 -15.40 1.19
N ASP A 279 0.64 -15.37 0.73
CA ASP A 279 1.01 -14.80 -0.56
C ASP A 279 0.96 -15.82 -1.72
N ARG A 280 0.56 -17.09 -1.48
CA ARG A 280 0.70 -18.13 -2.52
C ARG A 280 -0.35 -19.24 -2.60
N GLN A 281 -1.62 -18.98 -2.32
CA GLN A 281 -2.67 -19.89 -2.80
C GLN A 281 -2.94 -19.76 -4.33
N LEU A 282 -1.89 -19.58 -5.13
CA LEU A 282 -1.93 -19.74 -6.57
C LEU A 282 -1.25 -21.06 -6.92
N GLU A 283 -2.12 -22.05 -7.12
CA GLU A 283 -2.02 -23.32 -7.83
C GLU A 283 -0.65 -23.74 -8.39
N HIS A 284 -0.25 -24.97 -8.02
CA HIS A 284 0.72 -25.83 -8.71
C HIS A 284 2.12 -25.25 -8.99
N ASP A 285 3.04 -25.34 -8.03
CA ASP A 285 4.46 -25.48 -8.39
C ASP A 285 5.33 -25.98 -7.23
N GLN A 286 6.32 -26.82 -7.52
CA GLN A 286 7.29 -27.44 -6.59
C GLN A 286 8.30 -26.43 -5.99
N ARG A 287 7.85 -25.24 -5.62
CA ARG A 287 8.72 -24.18 -5.06
C ARG A 287 8.75 -24.30 -3.53
N PRO A 288 9.83 -23.86 -2.85
CA PRO A 288 9.89 -23.84 -1.39
C PRO A 288 8.65 -23.15 -0.81
N SER A 289 8.20 -23.58 0.38
CA SER A 289 7.08 -22.96 1.10
C SER A 289 7.31 -21.45 1.23
N MET A 290 6.26 -20.64 1.27
CA MET A 290 6.44 -19.19 1.41
C MET A 290 7.16 -18.88 2.72
N SER A 291 6.91 -19.65 3.78
CA SER A 291 7.72 -19.65 5.00
C SER A 291 9.22 -19.86 4.72
N ALA A 292 9.60 -20.88 3.93
CA ALA A 292 11.00 -21.10 3.56
C ALA A 292 11.57 -20.02 2.63
N TYR A 293 10.77 -19.46 1.71
CA TYR A 293 11.16 -18.33 0.87
C TYR A 293 11.34 -17.04 1.68
N MET A 294 10.43 -16.75 2.60
CA MET A 294 10.48 -15.59 3.49
C MET A 294 11.64 -15.71 4.46
N GLN A 295 11.87 -16.88 5.08
CA GLN A 295 13.07 -17.14 5.88
C GLN A 295 14.34 -16.95 5.04
N ALA A 296 14.41 -17.51 3.83
CA ALA A 296 15.56 -17.33 2.95
C ALA A 296 15.76 -15.85 2.58
N ARG A 297 14.69 -15.11 2.24
CA ARG A 297 14.73 -13.68 1.91
C ARG A 297 15.15 -12.83 3.10
N CYS A 298 14.55 -13.06 4.26
CA CYS A 298 14.77 -12.31 5.49
C CYS A 298 16.19 -12.51 6.02
N TYR A 299 16.80 -13.70 5.84
CA TYR A 299 18.14 -14.01 6.36
C TYR A 299 19.27 -14.00 5.31
N GLN A 300 18.99 -13.74 4.02
CA GLN A 300 20.05 -13.62 3.00
C GLN A 300 20.79 -12.28 3.08
N ARG A 301 22.09 -12.32 2.77
CA ARG A 301 23.05 -11.19 2.93
C ARG A 301 22.63 -9.97 2.10
N VAL A 302 21.97 -9.01 2.73
CA VAL A 302 21.78 -7.66 2.18
C VAL A 302 23.09 -6.88 2.35
N ARG A 303 23.46 -6.03 1.37
CA ARG A 303 24.62 -5.15 1.52
C ARG A 303 24.32 -4.08 2.57
N PHE A 304 25.16 -4.03 3.59
CA PHE A 304 24.97 -3.19 4.77
C PHE A 304 25.28 -1.72 4.48
N LEU A 305 24.48 -0.83 5.06
CA LEU A 305 24.84 0.56 5.27
C LEU A 305 24.68 0.87 6.76
N ASP A 306 25.80 1.14 7.43
CA ASP A 306 25.81 1.62 8.80
C ASP A 306 25.46 3.11 8.81
N ILE A 307 24.18 3.43 8.65
CA ILE A 307 23.66 4.78 8.90
C ILE A 307 23.14 4.78 10.33
N PRO A 308 23.73 5.52 11.29
CA PRO A 308 23.13 5.68 12.60
C PRO A 308 21.92 6.62 12.50
N LEU A 309 20.70 6.10 12.60
CA LEU A 309 19.55 6.92 12.99
C LEU A 309 19.34 6.78 14.50
N HIS A 310 19.56 7.88 15.22
CA HIS A 310 19.14 8.02 16.60
C HIS A 310 17.64 8.33 16.62
N LEU A 311 16.82 7.32 16.33
CA LEU A 311 15.37 7.40 16.43
C LEU A 311 14.94 6.85 17.78
N HIS A 312 14.51 7.73 18.67
CA HIS A 312 13.87 7.35 19.94
C HIS A 312 12.37 7.00 19.77
N VAL A 313 11.90 6.97 18.51
CA VAL A 313 10.49 6.86 18.13
C VAL A 313 10.02 5.40 18.02
N PHE A 314 10.96 4.47 17.82
CA PHE A 314 10.70 3.05 17.60
C PHE A 314 11.31 2.17 18.66
#